data_AF-A0A2V6J156-F1
#
_entry.id   AF-A0A2V6J156-F1
#
_cell.length_a   1.000
_cell.length_b   1.000
_cell.length_c   1.000
_cell.angle_alpha   90.00
_cell.angle_beta   90.00
_cell.angle_gamma   90.00
#
_symmetry.space_group_name_H-M   'P 1'
#
loop_
_entity.id
_entity.type
_entity.pdbx_description
1 polymer ?
#
loop_
_entity_poly.entity_id
_entity_poly.type
_entity_poly.pdbx_seq_one_letter_code
_entity_poly.pdbx_strand_id
1 'polypeptide(L)'
;MSASDRNLRFGWWSLLVFLSLGGVLETLHGFKIGWYVDAGNEMRRLMFTLAHAHGTALALVNIVAALTARNFRNFELRAPVSFCLIWSGILFPLGFFLGGIVTYGGDPGLGIWLVPIAAVLLFYSILRIALDLSKPKGRESLKRAK
;
A
#
# COMPACT_ATOMS: atom_id res chain seq x y z
N MET A 1 21.06 1.12 5.31
CA MET A 1 20.15 1.47 4.20
C MET A 1 19.16 2.51 4.71
N SER A 2 18.99 3.65 4.03
CA SER A 2 18.06 4.69 4.51
C SER A 2 16.61 4.21 4.41
N ALA A 3 15.71 4.85 5.16
CA ALA A 3 14.28 4.59 5.04
C ALA A 3 13.76 4.83 3.62
N SER A 4 14.22 5.90 2.94
CA SER A 4 13.90 6.15 1.54
C SER A 4 14.36 5.02 0.60
N ASP A 5 15.60 4.51 0.75
CA ASP A 5 16.08 3.36 -0.03
C ASP A 5 15.22 2.12 0.18
N ARG A 6 14.79 1.88 1.42
CA ARG A 6 13.94 0.74 1.76
C ARG A 6 12.56 0.84 1.10
N ASN A 7 11.89 1.98 1.21
CA ASN A 7 10.57 2.19 0.59
C ASN A 7 10.64 2.14 -0.93
N LEU A 8 11.72 2.67 -1.55
CA LEU A 8 11.89 2.60 -3.00
C LEU A 8 12.06 1.15 -3.48
N ARG A 9 12.94 0.38 -2.84
CA ARG A 9 13.15 -1.04 -3.16
C ARG A 9 11.88 -1.84 -2.95
N PHE A 10 11.23 -1.67 -1.79
CA PHE A 10 9.96 -2.33 -1.49
C PHE A 10 8.88 -1.98 -2.52
N GLY A 11 8.74 -0.70 -2.87
CA GLY A 11 7.75 -0.22 -3.83
C GLY A 11 7.92 -0.86 -5.21
N TRP A 12 9.15 -0.93 -5.75
CA TRP A 12 9.40 -1.57 -7.04
C TRP A 12 9.17 -3.08 -7.02
N TRP A 13 9.63 -3.78 -5.98
CA TRP A 13 9.38 -5.21 -5.84
C TRP A 13 7.88 -5.51 -5.66
N SER A 14 7.18 -4.71 -4.85
CA SER A 14 5.75 -4.81 -4.67
C SER A 14 5.00 -4.56 -5.99
N LEU A 15 5.41 -3.54 -6.75
CA LEU A 15 4.80 -3.24 -8.06
C LEU A 15 4.95 -4.41 -9.04
N LEU A 16 6.12 -5.05 -9.10
CA LEU A 16 6.33 -6.25 -9.91
C LEU A 16 5.41 -7.40 -9.48
N VAL A 17 5.27 -7.63 -8.18
CA VAL A 17 4.37 -8.66 -7.63
C VAL A 17 2.92 -8.38 -8.01
N PHE A 18 2.44 -7.15 -7.83
CA PHE A 18 1.05 -6.81 -8.11
C PHE A 18 0.73 -6.71 -9.60
N LEU A 19 1.69 -6.29 -10.43
CA LEU A 19 1.60 -6.41 -11.89
C LEU A 19 1.41 -7.87 -12.30
N SER A 20 2.22 -8.77 -11.73
CA SER A 20 2.13 -10.21 -12.01
C SER A 20 0.79 -10.79 -11.54
N LEU A 21 0.32 -10.40 -10.35
CA LEU A 21 -1.00 -10.79 -9.85
C LEU A 21 -2.11 -10.31 -10.80
N GLY A 22 -2.05 -9.06 -11.27
CA GLY A 22 -3.01 -8.52 -12.23
C GLY A 22 -3.08 -9.36 -13.50
N GLY A 23 -1.92 -9.69 -14.08
CA GLY A 23 -1.83 -10.58 -15.25
C GLY A 23 -2.40 -11.98 -15.00
N VAL A 24 -2.22 -12.54 -13.81
CA VAL A 24 -2.86 -13.81 -13.41
C VAL A 24 -4.39 -13.66 -13.33
N LEU A 25 -4.90 -12.61 -12.70
CA LEU A 25 -6.35 -12.38 -12.59
C LEU A 25 -7.00 -12.17 -13.95
N GLU A 26 -6.36 -11.41 -14.85
CA GLU A 26 -6.78 -11.22 -16.23
C GLU A 26 -6.76 -12.53 -17.02
N THR A 27 -5.74 -13.36 -16.81
CA THR A 27 -5.65 -14.71 -17.40
C THR A 27 -6.81 -15.60 -16.94
N LEU A 28 -7.07 -15.66 -15.62
CA LEU A 28 -8.20 -16.42 -15.07
C LEU A 28 -9.54 -15.94 -15.65
N HIS A 29 -9.68 -14.62 -15.84
CA HIS A 29 -10.84 -14.02 -16.49
C HIS A 29 -10.95 -14.39 -17.97
N GLY A 30 -9.87 -14.24 -18.74
CA GLY A 30 -9.83 -14.48 -20.18
C GLY A 30 -10.09 -15.94 -20.54
N PHE A 31 -9.54 -16.88 -19.76
CA PHE A 31 -9.80 -18.31 -19.93
C PHE A 31 -11.09 -18.81 -19.25
N LYS A 32 -11.85 -17.92 -18.61
CA LYS A 32 -13.12 -18.23 -17.93
C LYS A 32 -13.00 -19.39 -16.94
N ILE A 33 -11.97 -19.35 -16.10
CA ILE A 33 -11.76 -20.38 -15.08
C ILE A 33 -12.88 -20.29 -14.02
N GLY A 34 -13.77 -21.28 -13.97
CA GLY A 34 -15.01 -21.23 -13.17
C GLY A 34 -14.80 -20.95 -11.68
N TRP A 35 -13.73 -21.48 -11.09
CA TRP A 35 -13.32 -21.17 -9.72
C TRP A 35 -13.16 -19.66 -9.41
N TYR A 36 -12.91 -18.85 -10.43
CA TYR A 36 -12.76 -17.40 -10.31
C TYR A 36 -13.93 -16.61 -10.91
N VAL A 37 -14.48 -17.04 -12.05
CA VAL A 37 -15.48 -16.25 -12.80
C VAL A 37 -16.93 -16.63 -12.57
N ASP A 38 -17.22 -17.82 -12.02
CA ASP A 38 -18.61 -18.26 -11.82
C ASP A 38 -19.36 -17.31 -10.88
N ALA A 39 -20.69 -17.27 -11.00
CA ALA A 39 -21.55 -16.38 -10.22
C ALA A 39 -21.42 -16.60 -8.69
N GLY A 40 -21.11 -17.84 -8.26
CA GLY A 40 -20.83 -18.12 -6.84
C GLY A 40 -19.52 -17.52 -6.31
N ASN A 41 -18.66 -17.00 -7.17
CA ASN A 41 -17.31 -16.52 -6.84
C ASN A 41 -17.18 -14.98 -6.92
N GLU A 42 -18.29 -14.24 -6.90
CA GLU A 42 -18.29 -12.77 -6.96
C GLU A 42 -17.47 -12.13 -5.83
N MET A 43 -17.65 -12.59 -4.59
CA MET A 43 -16.92 -12.07 -3.43
C MET A 43 -15.41 -12.38 -3.54
N ARG A 44 -15.03 -13.59 -3.96
CA ARG A 44 -13.63 -13.95 -4.24
C ARG A 44 -13.02 -13.01 -5.28
N ARG A 45 -13.73 -12.80 -6.39
CA ARG A 45 -13.28 -11.94 -7.47
C ARG A 45 -13.11 -10.50 -7.00
N LEU A 46 -14.09 -9.95 -6.28
CA LEU A 46 -13.99 -8.62 -5.69
C LEU A 46 -12.78 -8.51 -4.75
N MET A 47 -12.60 -9.46 -3.84
CA MET A 47 -11.50 -9.48 -2.89
C MET A 47 -10.13 -9.53 -3.58
N PHE A 48 -9.97 -10.35 -4.62
CA PHE A 48 -8.71 -10.41 -5.38
C PHE A 48 -8.46 -9.12 -6.16
N THR A 49 -9.50 -8.51 -6.74
CA THR A 49 -9.40 -7.20 -7.40
C THR A 49 -8.99 -6.12 -6.40
N LEU A 50 -9.58 -6.08 -5.20
CA LEU A 50 -9.20 -5.13 -4.15
C LEU A 50 -7.76 -5.35 -3.67
N ALA A 51 -7.33 -6.62 -3.56
CA ALA A 51 -5.95 -6.96 -3.23
C ALA A 51 -4.97 -6.42 -4.28
N HIS A 52 -5.24 -6.68 -5.57
CA HIS A 52 -4.43 -6.17 -6.67
C HIS A 52 -4.40 -4.63 -6.71
N ALA A 53 -5.58 -3.99 -6.59
CA ALA A 53 -5.70 -2.54 -6.66
C ALA A 53 -4.96 -1.84 -5.50
N HIS A 54 -5.17 -2.27 -4.26
CA HIS A 54 -4.50 -1.67 -3.10
C HIS A 54 -3.01 -1.99 -3.07
N GLY A 55 -2.63 -3.21 -3.46
CA GLY A 55 -1.22 -3.57 -3.58
C GLY A 55 -0.47 -2.69 -4.58
N THR A 56 -1.04 -2.49 -5.77
CA THR A 56 -0.48 -1.60 -6.80
C THR A 56 -0.43 -0.16 -6.33
N ALA A 57 -1.53 0.36 -5.78
CA ALA A 57 -1.59 1.73 -5.28
C ALA A 57 -0.56 1.98 -4.17
N LEU A 58 -0.45 1.08 -3.18
CA LEU A 58 0.48 1.24 -2.08
C LEU A 58 1.94 0.99 -2.48
N ALA A 59 2.21 0.18 -3.50
CA ALA A 59 3.53 0.09 -4.13
C ALA A 59 3.94 1.46 -4.69
N LEU A 60 3.05 2.12 -5.45
CA LEU A 60 3.29 3.47 -5.98
C LEU A 60 3.45 4.51 -4.88
N VAL A 61 2.62 4.47 -3.83
CA VAL A 61 2.76 5.39 -2.66
C VAL A 61 4.13 5.21 -1.99
N ASN A 62 4.64 3.98 -1.87
CA ASN A 62 5.98 3.72 -1.33
C ASN A 62 7.10 4.33 -2.21
N ILE A 63 6.99 4.19 -3.54
CA ILE A 63 7.91 4.82 -4.50
C ILE A 63 7.86 6.34 -4.36
N VAL A 64 6.66 6.92 -4.40
CA VAL A 64 6.46 8.37 -4.30
C VAL A 64 6.99 8.90 -2.97
N ALA A 65 6.70 8.26 -1.83
CA ALA A 65 7.21 8.68 -0.53
C ALA A 65 8.75 8.69 -0.49
N ALA A 66 9.40 7.69 -1.10
CA ALA A 66 10.84 7.62 -1.20
C ALA A 66 11.43 8.73 -2.09
N LEU A 67 10.81 8.99 -3.25
CA LEU A 67 11.21 10.06 -4.17
C LEU A 67 11.01 11.44 -3.55
N THR A 68 9.90 11.68 -2.86
CA THR A 68 9.67 12.92 -2.11
C THR A 68 10.80 13.17 -1.09
N ALA A 69 11.21 12.15 -0.34
CA ALA A 69 12.33 12.26 0.61
C ALA A 69 13.69 12.52 -0.05
N ARG A 70 13.88 12.15 -1.32
CA ARG A 70 15.13 12.40 -2.06
C ARG A 70 15.16 13.79 -2.68
N ASN A 71 14.00 14.28 -3.11
CA ASN A 71 13.90 15.52 -3.88
C ASN A 71 13.66 16.76 -3.00
N PHE A 72 13.09 16.60 -1.79
CA PHE A 72 12.82 17.71 -0.88
C PHE A 72 13.86 17.78 0.25
N ARG A 73 14.78 18.77 0.17
CA ARG A 73 15.91 18.93 1.12
C ARG A 73 15.54 19.02 2.60
N ASN A 74 14.30 19.43 2.92
CA ASN A 74 13.83 19.62 4.29
C ASN A 74 12.87 18.51 4.76
N PHE A 75 12.75 17.42 4.01
CA PHE A 75 11.88 16.32 4.33
C PHE A 75 12.66 15.02 4.37
N GLU A 76 12.64 14.35 5.52
CA GLU A 76 13.24 13.03 5.69
C GLU A 76 12.13 12.02 5.99
N LEU A 77 12.16 10.88 5.29
CA LEU A 77 11.24 9.78 5.59
C LEU A 77 11.68 9.07 6.87
N ARG A 78 11.07 9.42 8.00
CA ARG A 78 11.42 8.87 9.31
C ARG A 78 11.17 7.35 9.37
N ALA A 79 12.00 6.63 10.13
CA ALA A 79 11.91 5.17 10.23
C ALA A 79 10.52 4.62 10.65
N PRO A 80 9.80 5.20 11.63
CA PRO A 80 8.45 4.72 11.97
C PRO A 80 7.43 4.92 10.84
N VAL A 81 7.52 6.04 10.12
CA VAL A 81 6.65 6.34 8.97
C VAL A 81 6.91 5.35 7.84
N SER A 82 8.19 5.10 7.53
CA SER A 82 8.61 4.09 6.58
C SER A 82 8.10 2.70 6.95
N PHE A 83 8.22 2.30 8.22
CA PHE A 83 7.74 1.03 8.72
C PHE A 83 6.22 0.88 8.55
N CYS A 84 5.44 1.85 9.04
CA CYS A 84 3.99 1.81 8.93
C CYS A 84 3.51 1.80 7.47
N LEU A 85 4.19 2.52 6.57
CA LEU A 85 3.84 2.57 5.15
C LEU A 85 4.15 1.26 4.40
N ILE A 86 5.24 0.58 4.77
CA ILE A 86 5.56 -0.75 4.21
C ILE A 86 4.55 -1.77 4.70
N TRP A 87 4.28 -1.79 6.02
CA TRP A 87 3.35 -2.76 6.60
C TRP A 87 1.91 -2.54 6.15
N SER A 88 1.45 -1.29 5.95
CA SER A 88 0.16 -1.07 5.32
C SER A 88 0.13 -1.62 3.89
N GLY A 89 1.22 -1.42 3.12
CA GLY A 89 1.40 -1.99 1.79
C GLY A 89 1.41 -3.52 1.73
N ILE A 90 1.67 -4.21 2.85
CA ILE A 90 1.58 -5.66 2.96
C ILE A 90 0.19 -6.10 3.45
N LEU A 91 -0.29 -5.50 4.53
CA LEU A 91 -1.50 -5.95 5.22
C LEU A 91 -2.79 -5.68 4.44
N PHE A 92 -2.88 -4.56 3.70
CA PHE A 92 -4.04 -4.30 2.84
C PHE A 92 -4.24 -5.40 1.78
N PRO A 93 -3.27 -5.63 0.87
CA PRO A 93 -3.45 -6.63 -0.16
C PRO A 93 -3.53 -8.04 0.41
N LEU A 94 -2.78 -8.36 1.47
CA LEU A 94 -2.86 -9.66 2.11
C LEU A 94 -4.24 -9.90 2.75
N GLY A 95 -4.80 -8.89 3.42
CA GLY A 95 -6.12 -8.98 4.05
C GLY A 95 -7.22 -9.24 3.04
N PHE A 96 -7.23 -8.48 1.95
CA PHE A 96 -8.16 -8.72 0.85
C PHE A 96 -7.94 -10.08 0.18
N PHE A 97 -6.69 -10.44 -0.13
CA PHE A 97 -6.40 -11.71 -0.78
C PHE A 97 -6.85 -12.89 0.08
N LEU A 98 -6.49 -12.93 1.37
CA LEU A 98 -6.93 -13.97 2.29
C LEU A 98 -8.45 -13.97 2.50
N GLY A 99 -9.08 -12.78 2.53
CA GLY A 99 -10.54 -12.63 2.58
C GLY A 99 -11.25 -13.19 1.33
N GLY A 100 -10.54 -13.31 0.21
CA GLY A 100 -11.04 -13.93 -1.01
C GLY A 100 -10.79 -15.44 -1.13
N ILE A 101 -9.88 -16.04 -0.35
CA ILE A 101 -9.58 -17.48 -0.44
C ILE A 101 -10.76 -18.31 0.07
N VAL A 102 -11.27 -17.97 1.25
CA VAL A 102 -12.46 -18.59 1.87
C VAL A 102 -13.51 -17.49 2.02
N THR A 103 -14.68 -17.69 1.43
CA THR A 103 -15.80 -16.74 1.50
C THR A 103 -17.01 -17.41 2.14
N TYR A 104 -17.82 -16.63 2.85
CA TYR A 104 -19.00 -17.11 3.56
C TYR A 104 -20.25 -16.51 2.91
N GLY A 105 -20.76 -17.18 1.88
CA GLY A 105 -21.82 -16.64 1.03
C GLY A 105 -21.38 -15.34 0.36
N GLY A 106 -22.07 -14.24 0.68
CA GLY A 106 -21.74 -12.91 0.19
C GLY A 106 -20.65 -12.19 0.99
N ASP A 107 -20.09 -12.78 2.05
CA ASP A 107 -19.13 -12.10 2.94
C ASP A 107 -17.68 -12.57 2.73
N PRO A 108 -16.69 -11.68 2.91
CA PRO A 108 -15.28 -12.05 2.85
C PRO A 108 -14.88 -12.92 4.06
N GLY A 109 -13.82 -13.72 3.88
CA GLY A 109 -13.23 -14.51 4.96
C GLY A 109 -12.52 -13.68 6.02
N LEU A 110 -12.05 -14.36 7.07
CA LEU A 110 -11.41 -13.76 8.25
C LEU A 110 -10.16 -12.91 7.92
N GLY A 111 -9.54 -13.11 6.77
CA GLY A 111 -8.42 -12.27 6.31
C GLY A 111 -8.75 -10.78 6.26
N ILE A 112 -10.02 -10.42 6.08
CA ILE A 112 -10.48 -9.03 6.01
C ILE A 112 -10.14 -8.23 7.28
N TRP A 113 -10.00 -8.89 8.45
CA TRP A 113 -9.63 -8.23 9.71
C TRP A 113 -8.24 -7.61 9.73
N LEU A 114 -7.37 -7.96 8.78
CA LEU A 114 -6.08 -7.28 8.59
C LEU A 114 -6.24 -5.86 8.02
N VAL A 115 -7.33 -5.60 7.28
CA VAL A 115 -7.55 -4.33 6.56
C VAL A 115 -7.71 -3.13 7.52
N PRO A 116 -8.52 -3.19 8.59
CA PRO A 116 -8.58 -2.11 9.58
C PRO A 116 -7.22 -1.78 10.21
N ILE A 117 -6.41 -2.80 10.51
CA ILE A 117 -5.06 -2.62 11.07
C ILE A 117 -4.17 -1.91 10.05
N ALA A 118 -4.20 -2.36 8.78
CA ALA A 118 -3.48 -1.74 7.68
C ALA A 118 -3.88 -0.27 7.49
N ALA A 119 -5.18 0.03 7.60
CA ALA A 119 -5.72 1.38 7.47
C ALA A 119 -5.16 2.32 8.55
N VAL A 120 -5.12 1.90 9.81
CA VAL A 120 -4.55 2.72 10.90
C VAL A 120 -3.07 3.03 10.65
N LEU A 121 -2.28 2.05 10.19
CA LEU A 121 -0.86 2.25 9.86
C LEU A 121 -0.69 3.23 8.68
N LEU A 122 -1.55 3.13 7.66
CA LEU A 122 -1.53 4.03 6.52
C LEU A 122 -1.90 5.45 6.94
N PHE A 123 -2.99 5.62 7.71
CA PHE A 123 -3.42 6.92 8.23
C PHE A 123 -2.30 7.60 9.02
N TYR A 124 -1.65 6.86 9.92
CA TYR A 124 -0.50 7.38 10.66
C TYR A 124 0.60 7.88 9.71
N SER A 125 0.97 7.06 8.72
CA SER A 125 2.06 7.37 7.80
C SER A 125 1.77 8.61 6.95
N ILE A 126 0.59 8.66 6.33
CA ILE A 126 0.17 9.75 5.45
C ILE A 126 -0.01 11.04 6.24
N LEU A 127 -0.64 10.98 7.42
CA LEU A 127 -0.80 12.14 8.29
C LEU A 127 0.56 12.72 8.68
N ARG A 128 1.53 11.87 9.05
CA ARG A 128 2.87 12.33 9.41
C ARG A 128 3.61 12.99 8.25
N ILE A 129 3.54 12.40 7.05
CA ILE A 129 4.14 12.99 5.84
C ILE A 129 3.50 14.35 5.54
N ALA A 130 2.17 14.44 5.59
CA ALA A 130 1.44 15.68 5.35
C ALA A 130 1.82 16.78 6.36
N LEU A 131 1.86 16.43 7.66
CA LEU A 131 2.26 17.36 8.72
C LEU A 131 3.72 17.83 8.58
N ASP A 132 4.64 16.94 8.23
CA ASP A 132 6.05 17.29 8.07
C ASP A 132 6.28 18.21 6.85
N LEU A 133 5.56 17.99 5.75
CA LEU A 133 5.61 18.85 4.57
C LEU A 133 4.88 20.20 4.75
N SER A 134 3.92 20.28 5.67
CA SER A 134 3.16 21.51 5.94
C SER A 134 3.92 22.52 6.80
N LYS A 135 5.06 22.14 7.39
CA LYS A 135 5.85 23.04 8.24
C LYS A 135 6.43 24.19 7.40
N PRO A 136 6.12 25.46 7.71
CA PRO A 136 6.59 26.59 6.91
C PRO A 136 8.11 26.70 6.92
N LYS A 137 8.67 27.11 5.77
CA LYS A 137 10.12 27.20 5.46
C LYS A 137 10.93 28.17 6.34
N GLY A 138 10.36 28.71 7.41
CA GLY A 138 10.88 29.86 8.16
C GLY A 138 11.04 29.61 9.65
N ARG A 139 12.14 28.97 10.06
CA ARG A 139 12.68 29.16 11.42
C ARG A 139 14.21 29.10 11.50
N GLU A 140 14.89 29.21 10.36
CA GLU A 140 16.36 29.27 10.27
C GLU A 140 16.87 30.73 10.07
N SER A 141 16.10 31.65 9.46
CA SER A 141 16.59 33.03 9.24
C SER A 141 16.56 33.91 10.50
N LEU A 142 15.72 33.60 11.50
CA LEU A 142 15.62 34.39 12.75
C LEU A 142 16.65 34.02 13.81
N LYS A 143 17.38 32.90 13.66
CA LYS A 143 18.47 32.51 14.58
C LYS A 143 19.85 32.99 14.12
N ARG A 144 20.00 33.46 12.87
CA ARG A 144 21.25 34.07 12.36
C ARG A 144 21.28 35.60 12.47
N ALA A 145 20.20 36.21 12.95
CA ALA A 145 20.06 37.66 13.14
C ALA A 145 20.10 38.09 14.62
N LYS A 146 20.51 37.19 15.52
CA LYS A 146 20.83 37.45 16.92
C LYS A 146 22.21 36.88 17.20
#